data_AF-A0A6H1A8F1-F1
#
_entry.id   AF-A0A6H1A8F1-F1
#
_cell.length_a   1.000
_cell.length_b   1.000
_cell.length_c   1.000
_cell.angle_alpha   90.00
_cell.angle_beta   90.00
_cell.angle_gamma   90.00
#
_symmetry.space_group_name_H-M   'P 1'
#
loop_
_entity.id
_entity.type
_entity.pdbx_description
1 polymer ?
#
loop_
_entity_poly.entity_id
_entity_poly.type
_entity_poly.pdbx_seq_one_letter_code
_entity_poly.pdbx_strand_id
1 'polypeptide(L)'
;MCSGCSNGQEDDVRDRAAGFEAALDHADWSRACQHLAPPTRAELADSGGGSCAKGLSGEELDPPGRLDTVQVFGTTAQVSFAHDTLFLSRFGDGWRVVAAGCTPRKDKPYDCSVQGG
;
A
#
# COMPACT_ATOMS: atom_id res chain seq x y z
N MET A 1 28.34 -13.81 -12.55
CA MET A 1 27.61 -14.52 -11.47
C MET A 1 27.37 -13.46 -10.39
N CYS A 2 26.19 -12.92 -10.07
CA CYS A 2 24.81 -13.35 -10.24
C CYS A 2 23.90 -12.10 -10.40
N SER A 3 23.08 -12.04 -11.44
CA SER A 3 21.95 -11.10 -11.53
C SER A 3 20.69 -11.89 -11.17
N GLY A 4 20.35 -11.93 -9.88
CA GLY A 4 19.23 -12.75 -9.41
C GLY A 4 18.75 -12.44 -7.98
N CYS A 5 19.08 -11.26 -7.44
CA CYS A 5 18.67 -10.87 -6.09
C CYS A 5 17.42 -9.95 -6.05
N SER A 6 16.88 -9.50 -7.19
CA SER A 6 15.70 -8.62 -7.19
C SER A 6 14.39 -9.39 -7.03
N ASN A 7 14.27 -10.59 -7.63
CA ASN A 7 12.99 -11.33 -7.65
C ASN A 7 12.41 -11.61 -6.25
N GLY A 8 13.23 -12.02 -5.28
CA GLY A 8 12.71 -12.36 -3.94
C GLY A 8 12.08 -11.16 -3.23
N GLN A 9 12.67 -9.97 -3.36
CA GLN A 9 12.12 -8.75 -2.76
C GLN A 9 10.87 -8.27 -3.50
N GLU A 10 10.84 -8.40 -4.82
CA GLU A 10 9.68 -8.07 -5.65
C GLU A 10 8.50 -9.00 -5.35
N ASP A 11 8.75 -10.30 -5.19
CA ASP A 11 7.73 -11.28 -4.82
C ASP A 11 7.22 -11.04 -3.38
N ASP A 12 8.09 -10.73 -2.42
CA ASP A 12 7.68 -10.35 -1.05
C ASP A 12 6.78 -9.10 -1.06
N VAL A 13 7.15 -8.08 -1.84
CA VAL A 13 6.36 -6.85 -1.98
C VAL A 13 5.02 -7.14 -2.65
N ARG A 14 5.02 -7.96 -3.70
CA ARG A 14 3.82 -8.40 -4.41
C ARG A 14 2.85 -9.08 -3.46
N ASP A 15 3.32 -10.04 -2.66
CA ASP A 15 2.47 -10.79 -1.75
C ASP A 15 1.89 -9.88 -0.65
N ARG A 16 2.66 -8.90 -0.18
CA ARG A 16 2.19 -7.93 0.82
C ARG A 16 1.14 -6.98 0.26
N ALA A 17 1.36 -6.50 -0.97
CA ALA A 17 0.40 -5.68 -1.68
C ALA A 17 -0.89 -6.47 -1.98
N ALA A 18 -0.78 -7.65 -2.57
CA ALA A 18 -1.92 -8.52 -2.86
C ALA A 18 -2.73 -8.91 -1.60
N GLY A 19 -2.06 -9.11 -0.46
CA GLY A 19 -2.73 -9.36 0.81
C GLY A 19 -3.51 -8.15 1.36
N PHE A 20 -3.01 -6.93 1.13
CA PHE A 20 -3.74 -5.70 1.43
C PHE A 20 -4.96 -5.55 0.52
N GLU A 21 -4.80 -5.79 -0.78
CA GLU A 21 -5.92 -5.71 -1.75
C GLU A 21 -7.00 -6.74 -1.50
N ALA A 22 -6.63 -7.98 -1.18
CA ALA A 22 -7.60 -8.99 -0.78
C ALA A 22 -8.38 -8.56 0.47
N ALA A 23 -7.72 -7.88 1.42
CA ALA A 23 -8.42 -7.34 2.58
C ALA A 23 -9.38 -6.20 2.21
N LEU A 24 -9.04 -5.34 1.25
CA LEU A 24 -9.95 -4.31 0.73
C LEU A 24 -11.16 -4.92 0.01
N ASP A 25 -10.93 -5.91 -0.86
CA ASP A 25 -11.99 -6.61 -1.62
C ASP A 25 -12.99 -7.31 -0.68
N HIS A 26 -12.50 -7.86 0.43
CA HIS A 26 -13.34 -8.43 1.48
C HIS A 26 -13.94 -7.40 2.46
N ALA A 27 -13.72 -6.09 2.25
CA ALA A 27 -14.10 -5.01 3.17
C ALA A 27 -13.56 -5.22 4.61
N ASP A 28 -12.40 -5.86 4.72
CA ASP A 28 -11.78 -6.35 5.94
C ASP A 28 -10.72 -5.35 6.44
N TRP A 29 -11.19 -4.14 6.77
CA TRP A 29 -10.35 -2.97 7.09
C TRP A 29 -9.35 -3.22 8.23
N SER A 30 -9.74 -4.05 9.21
CA SER A 30 -8.86 -4.43 10.33
C SER A 30 -7.65 -5.26 9.86
N ARG A 31 -7.83 -6.06 8.81
CA ARG A 31 -6.76 -6.83 8.19
C ARG A 31 -5.90 -5.91 7.33
N ALA A 32 -6.52 -5.06 6.51
CA ALA A 32 -5.83 -4.07 5.69
C ALA A 32 -4.90 -3.16 6.54
N CYS A 33 -5.40 -2.67 7.68
CA CYS A 33 -4.60 -1.90 8.64
C CYS A 33 -3.38 -2.63 9.22
N GLN A 34 -3.35 -3.97 9.22
CA GLN A 34 -2.16 -4.72 9.63
C GLN A 34 -1.07 -4.72 8.56
N HIS A 35 -1.40 -4.51 7.29
CA HIS A 35 -0.43 -4.39 6.21
C HIS A 35 0.17 -2.98 6.11
N LEU A 36 -0.53 -1.97 6.66
CA LEU A 36 -0.07 -0.59 6.69
C LEU A 36 1.11 -0.38 7.66
N ALA A 37 1.92 0.61 7.32
CA ALA A 37 3.04 1.06 8.14
C ALA A 37 2.53 1.73 9.43
N PRO A 38 3.27 1.63 10.54
CA PRO A 38 2.92 2.31 11.79
C PRO A 38 2.56 3.80 11.64
N PRO A 39 3.33 4.64 10.90
CA PRO A 39 2.95 6.05 10.71
C PRO A 39 1.61 6.20 9.99
N THR A 40 1.40 5.50 8.88
CA THR A 40 0.14 5.51 8.12
C THR A 40 -1.05 5.06 8.97
N ARG A 41 -0.87 4.04 9.81
CA ARG A 41 -1.92 3.58 10.73
C ARG A 41 -2.28 4.64 11.77
N ALA A 42 -1.29 5.37 12.27
CA ALA A 42 -1.50 6.45 13.23
C ALA A 42 -2.27 7.61 12.57
N GLU A 43 -1.91 7.99 11.35
CA GLU A 43 -2.56 9.04 10.58
C GLU A 43 -4.02 8.68 10.23
N LEU A 44 -4.27 7.43 9.81
CA LEU A 44 -5.63 6.92 9.60
C LEU A 44 -6.44 6.81 10.89
N ALA A 45 -5.79 6.49 12.01
CA ALA A 45 -6.46 6.50 13.31
C ALA A 45 -6.83 7.92 13.72
N ASP A 46 -5.97 8.91 13.49
CA ASP A 46 -6.22 10.32 13.81
C ASP A 46 -7.39 10.87 12.99
N SER A 47 -7.36 10.69 11.67
CA SER A 47 -8.44 11.09 10.75
C SER A 47 -9.73 10.28 10.96
N GLY A 48 -9.61 8.99 11.30
CA GLY A 48 -10.72 8.06 11.51
C GLY A 48 -11.37 8.12 12.89
N GLY A 49 -10.95 9.04 13.78
CA GLY A 49 -11.51 9.17 15.13
C GLY A 49 -11.14 8.02 16.08
N GLY A 50 -9.89 7.58 16.03
CA GLY A 50 -9.26 6.59 16.91
C GLY A 50 -9.11 5.18 16.33
N SER A 51 -9.57 4.92 15.11
CA SER A 51 -9.47 3.60 14.48
C SER A 51 -8.97 3.71 13.05
N CYS A 52 -7.83 3.06 12.77
CA CYS A 52 -7.29 2.94 11.42
C CYS A 52 -8.32 2.34 10.45
N ALA A 53 -9.08 1.34 10.89
CA ALA A 53 -10.11 0.70 10.06
C ALA A 53 -11.20 1.70 9.65
N LYS A 54 -11.56 2.62 10.55
CA LYS A 54 -12.56 3.65 10.29
C LYS A 54 -12.02 4.74 9.36
N GLY A 55 -10.76 5.17 9.55
CA GLY A 55 -10.08 6.07 8.61
C GLY A 55 -10.00 5.46 7.22
N LEU A 56 -9.54 4.19 7.14
CA LEU A 56 -9.40 3.46 5.89
C LEU A 56 -10.74 3.19 5.19
N SER A 57 -11.82 2.97 5.94
CA SER A 57 -13.15 2.82 5.34
C SER A 57 -13.78 4.14 4.88
N GLY A 58 -13.35 5.26 5.47
CA GLY A 58 -13.79 6.60 5.06
C GLY A 58 -13.00 7.16 3.89
N GLU A 59 -11.79 6.64 3.73
CA GLU A 59 -10.98 6.73 2.53
C GLU A 59 -11.63 5.84 1.46
N GLU A 60 -12.39 6.46 0.56
CA GLU A 60 -13.08 5.80 -0.55
C GLU A 60 -12.03 5.27 -1.54
N LEU A 61 -11.39 4.16 -1.17
CA LEU A 61 -10.44 3.43 -1.98
C LEU A 61 -11.22 2.60 -2.99
N ASP A 62 -11.08 2.95 -4.26
CA ASP A 62 -11.58 2.11 -5.34
C ASP A 62 -10.92 0.73 -5.28
N PRO A 63 -11.64 -0.34 -5.62
CA PRO A 63 -11.08 -1.67 -5.68
C PRO A 63 -9.88 -1.64 -6.65
N PRO A 64 -8.68 -2.00 -6.15
CA PRO A 64 -7.49 -2.02 -6.97
C PRO A 64 -7.70 -3.04 -8.08
N GLY A 65 -7.39 -2.63 -9.30
CA GLY A 65 -7.47 -3.52 -10.45
C GLY A 65 -6.44 -4.65 -10.38
N ARG A 66 -6.17 -5.31 -11.51
CA ARG A 66 -5.07 -6.29 -11.52
C ARG A 66 -3.73 -5.61 -11.21
N LEU A 67 -2.90 -6.30 -10.44
CA LEU A 67 -1.51 -5.95 -10.23
C LEU A 67 -0.80 -5.91 -11.59
N ASP A 68 -0.20 -4.77 -11.89
CA ASP A 68 0.41 -4.49 -13.18
C ASP A 68 1.93 -4.67 -13.09
N THR A 69 2.58 -3.86 -12.24
CA THR A 69 4.05 -3.82 -12.13
C THR A 69 4.49 -3.66 -10.67
N VAL A 70 5.55 -4.35 -10.27
CA VAL A 70 6.24 -4.16 -8.97
C VAL A 70 7.64 -3.62 -9.25
N GLN A 71 8.04 -2.58 -8.55
CA GLN A 71 9.38 -2.02 -8.61
C GLN A 71 9.92 -1.83 -7.19
N VAL A 72 11.11 -2.38 -6.93
CA VAL A 72 11.77 -2.25 -5.63
C VAL A 72 12.99 -1.35 -5.76
N PHE A 73 13.00 -0.27 -4.98
CA PHE A 73 14.05 0.74 -4.90
C PHE A 73 14.78 0.63 -3.56
N GLY A 74 15.54 -0.45 -3.36
CA GLY A 74 16.36 -0.68 -2.17
C GLY A 74 15.53 -0.89 -0.89
N THR A 75 15.14 0.19 -0.23
CA THR A 75 14.30 0.20 0.99
C THR A 75 12.87 0.65 0.74
N THR A 76 12.56 1.18 -0.44
CA THR A 76 11.19 1.50 -0.84
C THR A 76 10.78 0.60 -2.00
N ALA A 77 9.48 0.45 -2.19
CA ALA A 77 8.92 -0.27 -3.31
C ALA A 77 7.62 0.38 -3.76
N GLN A 78 7.32 0.23 -5.03
CA GLN A 78 6.12 0.75 -5.67
C GLN A 78 5.43 -0.42 -6.37
N VAL A 79 4.14 -0.56 -6.14
CA VAL A 79 3.29 -1.52 -6.82
C VAL A 79 2.24 -0.73 -7.58
N SER A 80 2.29 -0.80 -8.91
CA SER A 80 1.27 -0.23 -9.77
C SER A 80 0.22 -1.28 -10.07
N PHE A 81 -1.03 -0.92 -9.86
CA PHE A 81 -2.23 -1.64 -10.26
C PHE A 81 -2.88 -0.94 -11.45
N ALA A 82 -3.82 -1.62 -12.11
CA ALA A 82 -4.49 -1.07 -13.29
C ALA A 82 -5.22 0.27 -13.02
N HIS A 83 -5.69 0.48 -11.79
CA HIS A 83 -6.44 1.68 -11.38
C HIS A 83 -5.84 2.41 -10.18
N ASP A 84 -4.77 1.88 -9.59
CA ASP A 84 -4.21 2.43 -8.35
C ASP A 84 -2.69 2.19 -8.27
N THR A 85 -2.00 2.87 -7.35
CA THR A 85 -0.61 2.63 -7.02
C THR A 85 -0.43 2.58 -5.51
N LEU A 86 0.23 1.53 -5.03
CA LEU A 86 0.67 1.40 -3.65
C LEU A 86 2.15 1.72 -3.53
N PHE A 87 2.52 2.37 -2.42
CA PHE A 87 3.92 2.52 -2.02
C PHE A 87 4.17 1.75 -0.74
N LEU A 88 5.22 0.93 -0.75
CA LEU A 88 5.67 0.15 0.37
C LEU A 88 7.06 0.62 0.80
N SER A 89 7.34 0.53 2.09
CA SER A 89 8.65 0.76 2.64
C SER A 89 9.08 -0.45 3.46
N ARG A 90 10.39 -0.72 3.47
CA ARG A 90 11.00 -1.81 4.21
C ARG A 90 11.23 -1.35 5.65
N PHE A 91 10.47 -1.93 6.56
CA PHE A 91 10.67 -1.82 8.00
C PHE A 91 11.49 -3.01 8.51
N GLY A 92 11.96 -2.93 9.76
CA GLY A 92 12.77 -3.99 10.39
C GLY A 92 12.09 -5.36 10.41
N ASP A 93 10.75 -5.35 10.48
CA ASP A 93 9.86 -6.52 10.50
C ASP A 93 9.31 -6.92 9.12
N GLY A 94 9.67 -6.22 8.04
CA GLY A 94 9.28 -6.54 6.66
C GLY A 94 8.73 -5.35 5.88
N TRP A 95 8.12 -5.62 4.73
CA TRP A 95 7.49 -4.59 3.90
C TRP A 95 6.14 -4.17 4.47
N ARG A 96 5.93 -2.85 4.56
CA ARG A 96 4.68 -2.23 5.01
C ARG A 96 4.21 -1.19 4.01
N VAL A 97 2.91 -1.12 3.80
CA VAL A 97 2.29 -0.12 2.92
C VAL A 97 2.32 1.24 3.62
N VAL A 98 3.05 2.19 3.05
CA VAL A 98 3.14 3.57 3.58
C VAL A 98 2.13 4.49 2.91
N ALA A 99 1.77 4.21 1.65
CA ALA A 99 0.73 4.92 0.93
C ALA A 99 -0.08 3.98 0.04
N ALA A 100 -1.38 4.23 -0.09
CA ALA A 100 -2.34 3.46 -0.87
C ALA A 100 -3.36 4.39 -1.56
N GLY A 101 -4.04 3.94 -2.61
CA GLY A 101 -5.02 4.80 -3.30
C GLY A 101 -4.39 5.90 -4.15
N CYS A 102 -3.10 5.80 -4.51
CA CYS A 102 -2.44 6.78 -5.36
C CYS A 102 -2.89 6.65 -6.83
N THR A 103 -3.88 7.45 -7.21
CA THR A 103 -4.32 7.53 -8.62
C THR A 103 -3.47 8.55 -9.40
N PRO A 104 -2.88 8.15 -10.55
CA PRO A 104 -2.15 9.08 -11.41
C PRO A 104 -3.11 10.10 -12.04
N ARG A 105 -2.98 11.38 -11.67
CA ARG A 105 -3.67 12.50 -12.32
C ARG A 105 -2.75 13.12 -13.36
N LYS A 106 -3.20 13.23 -14.63
CA LYS A 106 -2.37 13.64 -15.79
C LYS A 106 -1.65 15.00 -15.68
N ASP A 107 -2.02 15.85 -14.72
CA ASP A 107 -1.48 17.22 -14.57
C ASP A 107 -1.39 17.70 -13.10
N LYS A 108 -1.39 16.77 -12.12
CA LYS A 108 -1.31 17.11 -10.69
C LYS A 108 -0.39 16.12 -9.94
N PRO A 109 0.09 16.47 -8.72
CA PRO A 109 0.69 15.48 -7.84
C PRO A 109 -0.26 14.29 -7.67
N TYR A 110 0.30 13.09 -7.45
CA TYR A 110 -0.50 11.91 -7.16
C TYR A 110 -1.45 12.23 -6.00
N ASP A 111 -2.74 11.96 -6.22
CA ASP A 111 -3.76 12.04 -5.17
C ASP A 111 -3.74 10.66 -4.53
N CYS A 112 -2.92 10.50 -3.49
CA CYS A 112 -2.94 9.34 -2.64
C CYS A 112 -4.04 9.56 -1.62
N SER A 113 -5.04 8.70 -1.60
CA SER A 113 -6.00 8.70 -0.51
C SER A 113 -5.22 8.48 0.80
N VAL A 114 -4.49 7.37 0.88
CA VAL A 114 -3.76 7.00 2.09
C VAL A 114 -2.31 7.38 1.94
N GLN A 115 -1.80 8.22 2.84
CA GLN A 115 -0.38 8.51 2.98
C GLN A 115 0.02 8.47 4.46
N GLY A 116 1.26 8.09 4.74
CA GLY A 116 1.87 8.19 6.06
C GLY A 116 3.01 9.19 6.02
N GLY A 117 2.84 10.32 6.72
CA GLY A 117 3.83 11.39 6.87
C GLY A 117 4.96 11.10 7.85
#